data_AF-A0A1I0LTI7-F1
#
_entry.id   AF-A0A1I0LTI7-F1
#
_cell.length_a   1.000
_cell.length_b   1.000
_cell.length_c   1.000
_cell.angle_alpha   90.00
_cell.angle_beta   90.00
_cell.angle_gamma   90.00
#
_symmetry.space_group_name_H-M   'P 1'
#
loop_
_entity.id
_entity.type
_entity.pdbx_description
1 polymer ?
#
loop_
_entity_poly.entity_id
_entity_poly.type
_entity_poly.pdbx_seq_one_letter_code
_entity_poly.pdbx_strand_id
1 'polypeptide(L)' 'MNTLTAPAAAAIDSSWKSGLFWLVFVNGVALDPEHPLPLLGAAAAFVQAGLDYPGQEIGVAPCTPEDLALAGITPRKEQG' A
#
# COMPACT_ATOMS: atom_id res chain seq x y z
N MET A 1 -7.53 8.95 37.69
CA MET A 1 -6.21 8.73 37.06
C MET A 1 -6.49 8.32 35.63
N ASN A 2 -6.44 9.26 34.68
CA ASN A 2 -6.77 9.01 33.29
C ASN A 2 -5.55 9.35 32.43
N THR A 3 -4.77 8.34 32.09
CA THR A 3 -3.75 8.47 31.06
C THR A 3 -4.46 8.30 29.72
N LEU A 4 -4.70 9.42 29.02
CA LEU A 4 -4.99 9.37 27.59
C LEU A 4 -3.74 8.81 26.90
N THR A 5 -3.80 7.55 26.48
CA THR A 5 -2.93 7.01 25.44
C THR A 5 -3.17 7.85 24.20
N ALA A 6 -2.22 8.74 23.88
CA ALA A 6 -2.17 9.33 22.54
C ALA A 6 -2.16 8.16 21.55
N PRO A 7 -3.06 8.12 20.54
CA PRO A 7 -2.89 7.16 19.47
C PRO A 7 -1.49 7.40 18.92
N ALA A 8 -0.68 6.34 18.88
CA ALA A 8 0.60 6.34 18.20
C ALA A 8 0.40 7.15 16.92
N ALA A 9 1.09 8.27 16.81
CA ALA A 9 1.09 9.08 15.62
C ALA A 9 1.53 8.14 14.52
N ALA A 10 0.55 7.56 13.82
CA ALA A 10 0.74 6.85 12.58
C ALA A 10 1.60 7.81 11.79
N ALA A 11 2.86 7.41 11.57
CA ALA A 11 3.77 8.17 10.74
C ALA A 11 2.95 8.53 9.51
N ILE A 12 2.62 9.81 9.35
CA ILE A 12 1.77 10.27 8.27
C ILE A 12 2.62 9.99 7.05
N ASP A 13 2.40 8.83 6.45
CA ASP A 13 3.22 8.33 5.38
C ASP A 13 3.00 9.29 4.23
N SER A 14 3.97 10.19 4.05
CA SER A 14 3.83 11.35 3.17
C SER A 14 3.82 10.93 1.69
N SER A 15 3.85 9.62 1.42
CA SER A 15 3.62 8.98 0.14
C SER A 15 2.30 9.36 -0.52
N TRP A 16 1.26 9.71 0.24
CA TRP A 16 0.04 10.29 -0.33
C TRP A 16 0.31 11.61 -1.06
N LYS A 17 1.36 12.35 -0.68
CA LYS A 17 1.85 13.54 -1.41
C LYS A 17 2.75 13.19 -2.59
N SER A 18 3.41 12.03 -2.56
CA SER A 18 4.25 11.55 -3.67
C SER A 18 3.47 10.78 -4.74
N GLY A 19 2.23 10.35 -4.45
CA GLY A 19 1.38 9.59 -5.39
C GLY A 19 1.89 8.18 -5.71
N LEU A 20 2.90 7.68 -4.99
CA LEU A 20 3.51 6.39 -5.26
C LEU A 20 2.88 5.31 -4.37
N PHE A 21 1.88 4.64 -4.91
CA PHE A 21 1.30 3.43 -4.33
C PHE A 21 1.85 2.18 -5.01
N TRP A 22 1.73 1.05 -4.33
CA TRP A 22 2.32 -0.23 -4.68
C TRP A 22 1.30 -1.34 -4.43
N LEU A 23 1.37 -2.38 -5.25
CA LEU A 23 0.61 -3.61 -5.08
C LEU A 23 1.55 -4.77 -4.74
N VAL A 24 1.06 -5.69 -3.91
CA VAL A 24 1.71 -6.96 -3.60
C VAL A 24 1.08 -8.04 -4.45
N PHE A 25 1.92 -8.87 -5.06
CA PHE A 25 1.51 -9.96 -5.95
C PHE A 25 1.94 -11.30 -5.36
N VAL A 26 1.09 -12.31 -5.53
CA VAL A 26 1.40 -13.73 -5.25
C VAL A 26 1.13 -14.54 -6.51
N ASN A 27 2.15 -15.22 -7.02
CA ASN A 27 2.14 -15.91 -8.32
C ASN A 27 1.59 -15.02 -9.45
N GLY A 28 1.96 -13.74 -9.45
CA GLY A 28 1.53 -12.76 -10.45
C GLY A 28 0.11 -12.20 -10.28
N VAL A 29 -0.63 -12.60 -9.23
CA VAL A 29 -1.97 -12.08 -8.93
C VAL A 29 -1.87 -11.04 -7.81
N ALA A 30 -2.43 -9.84 -8.02
CA ALA A 30 -2.50 -8.81 -6.98
C ALA A 30 -3.37 -9.28 -5.82
N LEU A 31 -2.85 -9.22 -4.59
CA LEU A 31 -3.59 -9.66 -3.40
C LEU A 31 -4.77 -8.76 -3.07
N ASP A 32 -4.59 -7.44 -3.22
CA ASP A 32 -5.60 -6.44 -2.90
C ASP A 32 -5.52 -5.26 -3.88
N PRO A 33 -5.99 -5.45 -5.13
CA PRO A 33 -5.90 -4.43 -6.18
C PRO A 33 -6.75 -3.18 -5.89
N GLU A 34 -7.76 -3.30 -5.03
CA GLU A 34 -8.66 -2.19 -4.66
C GLU A 34 -8.05 -1.30 -3.56
N HIS A 35 -7.04 -1.80 -2.84
CA HIS A 35 -6.37 -1.08 -1.75
C HIS A 35 -4.85 -1.02 -1.94
N PRO A 36 -4.38 -0.27 -2.97
CA PRO A 36 -2.96 -0.10 -3.18
C PRO A 36 -2.32 0.63 -2.00
N LEU A 37 -1.17 0.11 -1.57
CA LEU A 37 -0.51 0.50 -0.34
C LEU A 37 0.63 1.47 -0.64
N PRO A 38 0.92 2.43 0.24
CA PRO A 38 2.17 3.16 0.10
C PRO A 38 3.38 2.25 0.39
N LEU A 39 4.58 2.67 0.00
CA LEU A 39 5.78 1.82 -0.01
C LEU A 39 6.04 1.09 1.33
N LEU A 40 5.93 1.78 2.47
CA LEU A 40 6.16 1.15 3.77
C LEU A 40 5.10 0.10 4.10
N GLY A 41 3.84 0.37 3.74
CA GLY A 41 2.73 -0.58 3.87
C GLY A 41 2.90 -1.79 2.95
N ALA A 42 3.32 -1.56 1.71
CA ALA A 42 3.60 -2.63 0.74
C ALA A 42 4.77 -3.53 1.18
N ALA A 43 5.81 -2.96 1.80
CA ALA A 43 6.91 -3.75 2.36
C ALA A 43 6.45 -4.66 3.51
N ALA A 44 5.60 -4.15 4.41
CA ALA A 44 5.02 -4.96 5.48
C ALA A 44 4.10 -6.07 4.92
N ALA A 45 3.25 -5.73 3.95
CA ALA A 45 2.36 -6.68 3.30
C ALA A 45 3.12 -7.74 2.49
N PHE A 46 4.26 -7.40 1.87
CA PHE A 46 5.15 -8.36 1.22
C PHE A 46 5.71 -9.40 2.20
N VAL A 47 6.21 -8.95 3.36
CA VAL A 47 6.72 -9.86 4.40
C VAL A 47 5.62 -10.77 4.90
N GLN A 48 4.42 -10.22 5.15
CA GLN A 48 3.27 -10.99 5.60
C GLN A 48 2.84 -12.03 4.56
N ALA A 49 2.78 -11.64 3.28
CA ALA A 49 2.48 -12.56 2.19
C ALA A 49 3.49 -13.71 2.11
N GLY A 50 4.78 -13.46 2.38
CA GLY A 50 5.82 -14.49 2.43
C GLY A 50 5.58 -15.55 3.51
N LEU A 51 4.89 -15.18 4.60
CA LEU A 51 4.51 -16.10 5.67
C LEU A 51 3.22 -16.84 5.35
N ASP A 52 2.24 -16.14 4.77
CA ASP A 52 0.91 -16.69 4.48
C ASP A 52 0.90 -17.62 3.26
N TYR A 53 1.82 -17.42 2.31
CA TYR A 53 1.92 -18.17 1.05
C TYR A 53 3.31 -18.83 0.86
N PRO A 54 3.70 -19.78 1.73
CA PRO A 54 5.03 -20.39 1.67
C PRO A 54 5.26 -21.13 0.36
N GLY A 55 6.40 -20.85 -0.28
CA GLY A 55 6.81 -21.48 -1.54
C GLY A 55 6.17 -20.90 -2.81
N GLN A 56 5.38 -19.83 -2.70
CA GLN A 56 4.84 -19.09 -3.84
C GLN A 56 5.77 -17.92 -4.20
N GLU A 57 5.74 -17.50 -5.48
CA GLU A 57 6.48 -16.32 -5.91
C GLU A 57 5.75 -15.07 -5.40
N ILE A 58 6.47 -14.20 -4.68
CA ILE A 58 5.89 -12.97 -4.15
C ILE A 58 6.67 -11.79 -4.69
N GLY A 59 5.95 -10.76 -5.10
CA GLY A 59 6.52 -9.54 -5.67
C GLY A 59 5.81 -8.29 -5.20
N VAL A 60 6.47 -7.16 -5.41
CA VAL A 60 5.88 -5.83 -5.26
C VAL A 60 6.17 -5.02 -6.52
N ALA A 61 5.16 -4.30 -7.01
CA ALA A 61 5.30 -3.41 -8.15
C ALA A 61 4.60 -2.07 -7.88
N PRO A 62 5.12 -0.96 -8.42
CA PRO A 62 4.45 0.32 -8.33
C PRO A 62 3.13 0.25 -9.11
N CYS A 63 2.08 0.90 -8.59
CA CYS A 63 0.79 0.98 -9.26
C CYS A 63 0.92 1.77 -10.56
N THR A 64 0.31 1.25 -11.60
CA THR A 64 0.06 2.02 -12.82
C THR A 64 -1.09 3.01 -12.60
N PRO A 65 -1.25 4.02 -13.47
CA PRO A 65 -2.43 4.88 -13.43
C PRO A 65 -3.76 4.12 -13.55
N GLU A 66 -3.76 2.97 -14.24
CA GLU A 66 -4.92 2.10 -14.39
C GLU A 66 -5.28 1.40 -13.08
N ASP A 67 -4.29 0.89 -12.35
CA ASP A 67 -4.48 0.29 -11.02
C ASP A 67 -5.04 1.31 -10.02
N LEU A 68 -4.52 2.54 -10.06
CA LEU A 68 -5.01 3.63 -9.22
C LEU A 68 -6.45 4.02 -9.58
N ALA A 69 -6.79 4.06 -10.86
CA ALA A 69 -8.14 4.33 -11.32
C ALA A 69 -9.13 3.22 -10.88
N LEU A 70 -8.71 1.96 -10.93
CA LEU A 70 -9.49 0.81 -10.45
C LEU A 70 -9.72 0.88 -8.93
N ALA A 71 -8.72 1.31 -8.17
CA ALA A 71 -8.82 1.54 -6.73
C ALA A 71 -9.63 2.79 -6.34
N GLY A 72 -10.19 3.53 -7.31
CA GLY A 72 -10.88 4.79 -7.06
C GLY A 72 -9.95 5.92 -6.60
N ILE A 73 -8.63 5.74 -6.69
CA ILE A 73 -7.63 6.75 -6.37
C ILE A 73 -7.43 7.59 -7.62
N THR A 74 -8.14 8.72 -7.69
CA THR A 74 -7.83 9.73 -8.70
C THR A 74 -6.55 10.44 -8.27
N PRO A 75 -5.45 10.41 -9.05
CA PRO A 75 -4.30 11.24 -8.76
C PRO A 75 -4.80 12.68 -8.66
N ARG A 76 -4.60 13.32 -7.50
CA ARG A 76 -5.07 14.68 -7.26
C ARG A 76 -4.44 15.54 -8.36
N LYS A 77 -5.26 16.09 -9.27
CA LYS A 77 -4.80 17.15 -10.17
C LYS A 77 -4.13 18.19 -9.28
N GLU A 78 -2.83 18.36 -9.47
CA GLU A 78 -2.07 19.47 -8.93
C GLU A 78 -2.83 20.74 -9.36
N GLN A 79 -3.58 21.33 -8.43
CA GLN A 79 -4.20 22.63 -8.64
C GLN A 79 -3.10 23.66 -8.37
N GLY A 80 -2.56 24.23 -9.45
CA GLY A 80 -1.93 25.55 -9.46
C GLY A 80 -0.42 25.56 -9.27
#